data_AF-A0A855KKT2-F1
#
_entry.id   AF-A0A855KKT2-F1
#
_cell.length_a   1.000
_cell.length_b   1.000
_cell.length_c   1.000
_cell.angle_alpha   90.00
_cell.angle_beta   90.00
_cell.angle_gamma   90.00
#
_symmetry.space_group_name_H-M   'P 1'
#
loop_
_entity.id
_entity.type
_entity.pdbx_description
1 polymer ?
#
loop_
_entity_poly.entity_id
_entity_poly.type
_entity_poly.pdbx_seq_one_letter_code
_entity_poly.pdbx_strand_id
1 'polypeptide(L)'
;MTKPLSGHVLSSALDTLVKSPLNQADDVALVSAAKAVWYSSSNLSSEVTAFLSRHSDEVEVRRAGYLLERFTRFSCVSDSRVLETFNALELFAYSTFKQGVKPEPAAPLRRRRDELAASWGLSEGLGLKAQTLMPFQTRHYEAEQRATFS
;
A
#
# COMPACT_ATOMS: atom_id res chain seq x y z
N MET A 1 30.22 3.17 -5.03
CA MET A 1 29.04 4.01 -5.32
C MET A 1 27.99 3.13 -5.99
N THR A 2 27.10 2.52 -5.23
CA THR A 2 26.00 1.68 -5.72
C THR A 2 24.87 2.59 -6.21
N LYS A 3 24.62 2.60 -7.52
CA LYS A 3 23.38 3.16 -8.10
C LYS A 3 22.20 2.48 -7.39
N PRO A 4 21.14 3.20 -6.95
CA PRO A 4 19.90 2.52 -6.66
C PRO A 4 19.33 2.03 -7.99
N LEU A 5 18.98 0.74 -8.04
CA LEU A 5 18.20 0.11 -9.11
C LEU A 5 16.76 0.69 -9.11
N SER A 6 16.61 1.97 -9.42
CA SER A 6 15.34 2.70 -9.26
C SER A 6 14.44 2.54 -10.48
N GLY A 7 13.90 1.33 -10.67
CA GLY A 7 12.72 1.14 -11.53
C GLY A 7 11.44 1.04 -10.72
N HIS A 8 11.52 0.37 -9.56
CA HIS A 8 10.34 -0.06 -8.80
C HIS A 8 10.40 0.37 -7.33
N VAL A 9 10.15 1.66 -7.07
CA VAL A 9 10.22 2.24 -5.73
C VAL A 9 9.09 1.70 -4.85
N LEU A 10 7.88 1.62 -5.39
CA LEU A 10 6.74 1.07 -4.66
C LEU A 10 6.94 -0.41 -4.35
N SER A 11 7.40 -1.19 -5.34
CA SER A 11 7.67 -2.62 -5.16
C SER A 11 8.68 -2.86 -4.04
N SER A 12 9.82 -2.15 -4.04
CA SER A 12 10.84 -2.29 -2.99
C SER A 12 10.35 -1.86 -1.61
N ALA A 13 9.51 -0.83 -1.52
CA ALA A 13 8.94 -0.39 -0.26
C ALA A 13 7.93 -1.44 0.28
N LEU A 14 7.09 -2.00 -0.60
CA LEU A 14 6.18 -3.10 -0.26
C LEU A 14 6.94 -4.34 0.21
N ASP A 15 8.04 -4.72 -0.44
CA ASP A 15 8.88 -5.85 -0.02
C ASP A 15 9.28 -5.77 1.45
N THR A 16 9.51 -4.55 1.96
CA THR A 16 9.87 -4.31 3.37
C THR A 16 8.64 -4.34 4.27
N LEU A 17 7.56 -3.68 3.86
CA LEU A 17 6.36 -3.49 4.67
C LEU A 17 5.61 -4.81 4.94
N VAL A 18 5.62 -5.73 3.99
CA VAL A 18 4.83 -6.97 4.10
C VAL A 18 5.43 -8.01 5.03
N LYS A 19 6.74 -7.91 5.33
CA LYS A 19 7.48 -8.89 6.16
C LYS A 19 7.14 -8.84 7.63
N SER A 20 6.52 -7.76 8.11
CA SER A 20 6.14 -7.57 9.50
C SER A 20 4.66 -7.22 9.63
N PRO A 21 4.05 -7.40 10.82
CA PRO A 21 2.70 -6.90 11.08
C PRO A 21 2.57 -5.41 10.75
N LEU A 22 1.47 -5.01 10.10
CA LEU A 22 1.28 -3.65 9.60
C LEU A 22 1.28 -2.57 10.69
N ASN A 23 0.90 -2.94 11.92
CA ASN A 23 0.96 -2.05 13.09
C ASN A 23 2.40 -1.79 13.59
N GLN A 24 3.39 -2.52 13.06
CA GLN A 24 4.82 -2.39 13.32
C GLN A 24 5.60 -2.01 12.06
N ALA A 25 4.89 -1.57 11.00
CA ALA A 25 5.49 -1.19 9.73
C ALA A 25 6.67 -0.20 9.90
N ASP A 26 7.72 -0.42 9.10
CA ASP A 26 8.83 0.52 9.00
C ASP A 26 8.36 1.86 8.46
N ASP A 27 8.67 2.94 9.18
CA ASP A 27 8.16 4.28 8.87
C ASP A 27 8.73 4.82 7.56
N VAL A 28 9.99 4.49 7.24
CA VAL A 28 10.65 4.95 6.02
C VAL A 28 10.04 4.28 4.79
N ALA A 29 9.86 2.95 4.84
CA ALA A 29 9.22 2.19 3.78
C ALA A 29 7.75 2.60 3.62
N LEU A 30 7.03 2.85 4.72
CA LEU A 30 5.62 3.27 4.68
C LEU A 30 5.46 4.62 3.96
N VAL A 31 6.31 5.58 4.31
CA VAL A 31 6.33 6.90 3.66
C VAL A 31 6.74 6.78 2.20
N SER A 32 7.74 5.94 1.89
CA SER A 32 8.20 5.72 0.52
C SER A 32 7.09 5.14 -0.37
N ALA A 33 6.39 4.10 0.11
CA ALA A 33 5.27 3.49 -0.60
C ALA A 33 4.12 4.50 -0.81
N ALA A 34 3.75 5.24 0.24
CA ALA A 34 2.67 6.21 0.16
C ALA A 34 2.97 7.33 -0.85
N LYS A 35 4.19 7.91 -0.81
CA LYS A 35 4.61 8.93 -1.78
C LYS A 35 4.66 8.38 -3.20
N ALA A 36 5.09 7.14 -3.38
CA ALA A 36 5.08 6.50 -4.69
C ALA A 36 3.65 6.40 -5.25
N VAL A 37 2.65 6.11 -4.41
CA VAL A 37 1.24 6.08 -4.82
C VAL A 37 0.67 7.47 -5.07
N TRP A 38 0.94 8.45 -4.20
CA TRP A 38 0.30 9.76 -4.30
C TRP A 38 0.92 10.69 -5.34
N TYR A 39 2.24 10.66 -5.49
CA TYR A 39 2.98 11.73 -6.17
C TYR A 39 3.90 11.25 -7.29
N SER A 40 4.25 9.96 -7.34
CA SER A 40 5.10 9.47 -8.43
C SER A 40 4.35 9.40 -9.76
N SER A 41 5.06 9.61 -10.86
CA SER A 41 4.61 9.33 -12.23
C SER A 41 4.83 7.88 -12.66
N SER A 42 5.40 7.04 -11.78
CA SER A 42 5.57 5.60 -12.04
C SER A 42 4.22 4.92 -12.28
N ASN A 43 4.21 4.01 -13.26
CA ASN A 43 3.06 3.16 -13.56
C ASN A 43 2.82 2.16 -12.42
N LEU A 44 1.68 2.28 -11.74
CA LEU A 44 1.38 1.43 -10.57
C LEU A 44 1.21 -0.05 -10.94
N SER A 45 0.64 -0.37 -12.10
CA SER A 45 0.48 -1.75 -12.55
C SER A 45 1.82 -2.45 -12.76
N SER A 46 2.83 -1.73 -13.26
CA SER A 46 4.20 -2.23 -13.42
C SER A 46 4.87 -2.50 -12.07
N GLU A 47 4.74 -1.57 -11.12
CA GLU A 47 5.22 -1.73 -9.74
C GLU A 47 4.59 -2.93 -9.02
N VAL A 48 3.27 -3.08 -9.16
CA VAL A 48 2.51 -4.20 -8.58
C VAL A 48 2.89 -5.52 -9.24
N THR A 49 3.06 -5.56 -10.56
CA THR A 49 3.52 -6.77 -11.27
C THR A 49 4.91 -7.18 -10.80
N ALA A 50 5.82 -6.21 -10.66
CA ALA A 50 7.17 -6.46 -10.14
C ALA A 50 7.15 -7.00 -8.69
N PHE A 51 6.23 -6.52 -7.85
CA PHE A 51 6.02 -7.05 -6.51
C PHE A 51 5.47 -8.49 -6.55
N LEU A 52 4.36 -8.72 -7.25
CA LEU A 52 3.70 -10.03 -7.33
C LEU A 52 4.58 -11.11 -7.97
N SER A 53 5.51 -10.75 -8.86
CA SER A 53 6.47 -11.72 -9.41
C SER A 53 7.48 -12.28 -8.39
N ARG A 54 7.65 -11.59 -7.26
CA ARG A 54 8.61 -11.95 -6.20
C ARG A 54 7.93 -12.45 -4.91
N HIS A 55 6.62 -12.26 -4.80
CA HIS A 55 5.84 -12.59 -3.61
C HIS A 55 4.71 -13.56 -3.95
N SER A 56 4.74 -14.74 -3.32
CA SER A 56 3.70 -15.76 -3.39
C SER A 56 3.04 -16.05 -2.04
N ASP A 57 3.53 -15.47 -0.94
CA ASP A 57 2.93 -15.59 0.37
C ASP A 57 1.61 -14.81 0.43
N GLU A 58 0.53 -15.50 0.80
CA GLU A 58 -0.82 -14.94 0.82
C GLU A 58 -0.98 -13.74 1.75
N VAL A 59 -0.34 -13.79 2.91
CA VAL A 59 -0.43 -12.73 3.91
C VAL A 59 0.32 -11.51 3.40
N GLU A 60 1.50 -11.70 2.82
CA GLU A 60 2.27 -10.62 2.21
C GLU A 60 1.51 -9.94 1.06
N VAL A 61 0.91 -10.73 0.17
CA VAL A 61 0.10 -10.22 -0.95
C VAL A 61 -1.12 -9.45 -0.46
N ARG A 62 -1.85 -9.96 0.55
CA ARG A 62 -2.99 -9.25 1.15
C ARG A 62 -2.57 -7.96 1.86
N ARG A 63 -1.44 -7.97 2.58
CA ARG A 63 -0.88 -6.77 3.22
C ARG A 63 -0.55 -5.70 2.19
N ALA A 64 0.06 -6.07 1.07
CA ALA A 64 0.34 -5.12 -0.02
C ALA A 64 -0.94 -4.58 -0.66
N GLY A 65 -1.93 -5.42 -0.94
CA GLY A 65 -3.24 -4.99 -1.46
C GLY A 65 -3.97 -4.05 -0.51
N TYR A 66 -4.02 -4.39 0.78
CA TYR A 66 -4.54 -3.52 1.83
C TYR A 66 -3.85 -2.16 1.85
N LEU A 67 -2.51 -2.13 1.82
CA LEU A 67 -1.74 -0.87 1.86
C LEU A 67 -2.08 0.01 0.65
N LEU A 68 -2.12 -0.60 -0.53
CA LEU A 68 -2.39 0.10 -1.77
C LEU A 68 -3.80 0.71 -1.79
N GLU A 69 -4.83 -0.06 -1.39
CA GLU A 69 -6.17 0.50 -1.21
C GLU A 69 -6.23 1.53 -0.07
N ARG A 70 -5.49 1.32 1.02
CA ARG A 70 -5.48 2.25 2.15
C ARG A 70 -4.95 3.61 1.73
N PHE A 71 -3.96 3.68 0.84
CA PHE A 71 -3.39 4.92 0.35
C PHE A 71 -4.36 5.78 -0.47
N THR A 72 -5.42 5.20 -1.06
CA THR A 72 -6.45 5.96 -1.80
C THR A 72 -7.44 6.68 -0.88
N ARG A 73 -7.46 6.35 0.42
CA ARG A 73 -8.38 6.94 1.41
C ARG A 73 -7.87 8.24 2.03
N PHE A 74 -6.68 8.70 1.63
CA PHE A 74 -6.09 9.96 2.09
C PHE A 74 -6.47 11.11 1.18
N SER A 75 -6.77 12.29 1.72
CA SER A 75 -7.31 13.41 0.96
C SER A 75 -6.36 14.04 -0.07
N CYS A 76 -5.06 13.73 0.01
CA CYS A 76 -4.03 14.29 -0.87
C CYS A 76 -3.84 13.54 -2.19
N VAL A 77 -4.47 12.37 -2.33
CA VAL A 77 -4.43 11.60 -3.58
C VAL A 77 -5.30 12.28 -4.64
N SER A 78 -4.83 12.35 -5.88
CA SER A 78 -5.67 12.83 -6.99
C SER A 78 -6.58 11.72 -7.51
N ASP A 79 -7.73 12.09 -8.07
CA ASP A 79 -8.69 11.14 -8.67
C ASP A 79 -8.03 10.24 -9.72
N SER A 80 -7.10 10.78 -10.52
CA SER A 80 -6.32 10.02 -11.49
C SER A 80 -5.49 8.91 -10.85
N ARG A 81 -4.84 9.21 -9.72
CA ARG A 81 -4.02 8.24 -8.97
C ARG A 81 -4.90 7.24 -8.23
N VAL A 82 -6.08 7.64 -7.74
CA VAL A 82 -7.08 6.72 -7.18
C VAL A 82 -7.51 5.69 -8.23
N LEU A 83 -7.89 6.15 -9.43
CA LEU A 83 -8.32 5.27 -10.52
C LEU A 83 -7.19 4.32 -10.95
N GLU A 84 -5.98 4.84 -11.13
CA GLU A 84 -4.81 4.01 -11.47
C GLU A 84 -4.53 2.96 -10.39
N THR A 85 -4.68 3.35 -9.12
CA THR A 85 -4.51 2.44 -7.98
C THR A 85 -5.56 1.33 -8.01
N PHE A 86 -6.83 1.64 -8.28
CA PHE A 86 -7.88 0.63 -8.40
C PHE A 86 -7.64 -0.33 -9.58
N ASN A 87 -7.17 0.17 -10.72
CA ASN A 87 -6.78 -0.69 -11.84
C ASN A 87 -5.63 -1.63 -11.46
N ALA A 88 -4.64 -1.15 -10.69
CA ALA A 88 -3.54 -1.98 -10.21
C ALA A 88 -3.99 -2.99 -9.15
N LEU A 89 -5.02 -2.67 -8.35
CA LEU A 89 -5.61 -3.59 -7.36
C LEU A 89 -6.28 -4.81 -7.99
N GLU A 90 -6.75 -4.71 -9.24
CA GLU A 90 -7.30 -5.88 -9.96
C GLU A 90 -6.25 -7.00 -10.08
N LEU A 91 -4.96 -6.66 -10.21
CA LEU A 91 -3.86 -7.63 -10.26
C LEU A 91 -3.73 -8.45 -8.97
N PHE A 92 -4.09 -7.85 -7.82
CA PHE A 92 -4.16 -8.56 -6.54
C PHE A 92 -5.37 -9.49 -6.50
N ALA A 93 -6.52 -9.08 -7.02
CA ALA A 93 -7.69 -9.95 -7.09
C ALA A 93 -7.37 -11.25 -7.88
N TYR A 94 -6.67 -11.14 -9.00
CA TYR A 94 -6.22 -12.31 -9.78
C TYR A 94 -5.22 -13.20 -9.04
N SER A 95 -4.38 -12.64 -8.16
CA SER A 95 -3.42 -13.42 -7.38
C SER A 95 -4.05 -14.05 -6.13
N THR A 96 -4.93 -13.34 -5.43
CA THR A 96 -5.59 -13.80 -4.21
C THR A 96 -6.78 -14.74 -4.46
N PHE A 97 -7.49 -14.61 -5.60
CA PHE A 97 -8.63 -15.46 -5.95
C PHE A 97 -8.20 -16.91 -6.21
N LYS A 98 -6.93 -17.16 -6.56
CA LYS A 98 -6.39 -18.51 -6.77
C LYS A 98 -6.40 -19.39 -5.52
N GLN A 99 -6.63 -18.85 -4.32
CA GLN A 99 -6.41 -19.58 -3.07
C GLN A 99 -7.61 -19.71 -2.12
N GLY A 100 -8.83 -19.35 -2.54
CA GLY A 100 -10.05 -19.80 -1.85
C GLY A 100 -10.06 -19.51 -0.34
N VAL A 101 -9.82 -18.25 0.02
CA VAL A 101 -9.69 -17.83 1.42
C VAL A 101 -11.06 -17.89 2.08
N LYS A 102 -11.27 -18.89 2.92
CA LYS A 102 -12.47 -18.99 3.75
C LYS A 102 -12.39 -17.88 4.80
N PRO A 103 -13.41 -17.02 4.94
CA PRO A 103 -13.41 -16.00 5.97
C PRO A 103 -13.30 -16.69 7.34
N GLU A 104 -12.29 -16.35 8.13
CA GLU A 104 -12.16 -16.88 9.49
C GLU A 104 -13.36 -16.43 10.33
N PRO A 105 -13.94 -17.34 11.16
CA PRO A 105 -15.07 -17.01 12.01
C PRO A 105 -14.66 -15.95 13.02
N ALA A 106 -15.41 -14.86 13.05
CA ALA A 106 -15.14 -13.70 13.87
C ALA A 106 -15.19 -14.04 15.38
N ALA A 107 -14.04 -13.97 16.06
CA ALA A 107 -14.00 -13.92 17.51
C ALA A 107 -14.59 -12.56 17.99
N PRO A 108 -15.56 -12.56 18.93
CA PRO A 108 -16.28 -11.36 19.31
C PRO A 108 -15.49 -10.56 20.34
N LEU A 109 -14.59 -9.67 19.91
CA LEU A 109 -13.96 -8.72 20.84
C LEU A 109 -13.92 -7.30 20.27
N ARG A 110 -14.73 -6.46 20.91
CA ARG A 110 -14.76 -4.98 20.95
C ARG A 110 -13.39 -4.30 20.77
N ARG A 111 -12.94 -4.11 19.54
CA ARG A 111 -12.03 -3.01 19.17
C ARG A 111 -12.45 -2.52 17.79
N ARG A 112 -12.28 -1.22 17.52
CA ARG A 112 -12.41 -0.60 16.19
C ARG A 112 -11.50 -1.37 15.22
N ARG A 113 -12.02 -2.44 14.63
CA ARG A 113 -11.31 -3.23 13.63
C ARG A 113 -11.27 -2.36 12.40
N ASP A 114 -10.10 -2.27 11.80
CA ASP A 114 -9.97 -1.63 10.49
C ASP A 114 -10.77 -2.49 9.50
N GLU A 115 -11.96 -2.04 9.12
CA GLU A 115 -12.88 -2.78 8.25
C GLU A 115 -12.23 -3.08 6.90
N LEU A 116 -11.31 -2.21 6.45
CA LEU A 116 -10.53 -2.45 5.24
C LEU A 116 -9.54 -3.60 5.45
N ALA A 117 -8.84 -3.66 6.59
CA ALA A 117 -7.97 -4.79 6.88
C ALA A 117 -8.75 -6.11 6.89
N ALA A 118 -9.95 -6.09 7.48
CA ALA A 118 -10.83 -7.25 7.53
C ALA A 118 -11.32 -7.68 6.13
N SER A 119 -11.65 -6.74 5.23
CA SER A 119 -12.05 -7.09 3.85
C SER A 119 -10.91 -7.70 3.03
N TRP A 120 -9.66 -7.37 3.36
CA TRP A 120 -8.47 -8.02 2.82
C TRP A 120 -8.10 -9.32 3.56
N GLY A 121 -8.91 -9.80 4.50
CA GLY A 121 -8.65 -11.03 5.26
C GLY A 121 -7.49 -10.91 6.24
N LEU A 122 -7.16 -9.69 6.70
CA LEU A 122 -6.11 -9.42 7.67
C LEU A 122 -6.67 -9.27 9.08
N SER A 123 -5.89 -9.69 10.07
CA SER A 123 -6.23 -9.51 11.49
C SER A 123 -5.81 -8.14 12.03
N GLU A 124 -4.92 -7.46 11.29
CA GLU A 124 -4.24 -6.23 11.63
C GLU A 124 -4.29 -5.21 10.48
N GLY A 125 -4.38 -3.92 10.83
CA GLY A 125 -4.16 -2.80 9.91
C GLY A 125 -3.01 -1.92 10.39
N LEU A 126 -2.83 -0.74 9.78
CA LEU A 126 -1.76 0.21 10.17
C LEU A 126 -1.90 0.73 11.61
N GLY A 127 -3.11 0.81 12.16
CA GLY A 127 -3.33 1.40 13.50
C GLY A 127 -2.75 2.81 13.60
N LEU A 128 -1.92 3.06 14.62
CA LEU A 128 -1.27 4.37 14.82
C LEU A 128 -0.18 4.68 13.77
N LYS A 129 0.35 3.70 13.03
CA LYS A 129 1.36 3.93 11.98
C LYS A 129 0.84 4.80 10.84
N ALA A 130 -0.48 4.86 10.65
CA ALA A 130 -1.07 5.81 9.70
C ALA A 130 -0.78 7.28 10.06
N GLN A 131 -0.42 7.60 11.31
CA GLN A 131 -0.07 8.96 11.71
C GLN A 131 1.26 9.44 11.10
N THR A 132 2.20 8.53 10.83
CA THR A 132 3.48 8.82 10.13
C THR A 132 3.23 9.47 8.76
N LEU A 133 2.07 9.23 8.18
CA LEU A 133 1.67 9.73 6.86
C LEU A 133 1.04 11.13 6.88
N MET A 134 0.63 11.64 8.04
CA MET A 134 -0.11 12.90 8.16
C MET A 134 0.65 14.14 7.66
N PRO A 135 1.97 14.29 7.92
CA PRO A 135 2.73 15.44 7.43
C PRO A 135 2.75 15.57 5.90
N PHE A 136 2.60 14.45 5.19
CA PHE A 136 2.70 14.38 3.72
C PHE A 136 1.37 14.59 3.00
N GLN A 137 0.29 14.87 3.73
CA GLN A 137 -1.04 15.15 3.17
C GLN A 137 -1.34 16.65 3.07
N THR A 138 -0.37 17.50 3.42
CA THR A 138 -0.59 18.95 3.41
C THR A 138 -0.58 19.48 1.98
N ARG A 139 -1.44 20.47 1.70
CA ARG A 139 -1.43 21.19 0.41
C ARG A 139 -0.07 21.81 0.09
N HIS A 140 0.69 22.20 1.12
CA HIS A 140 2.04 22.73 0.95
C HIS A 140 2.98 21.65 0.39
N TYR A 141 2.97 20.46 0.99
CA TYR A 141 3.77 19.34 0.51
C TYR A 141 3.37 18.93 -0.91
N GLU A 142 2.07 18.89 -1.23
CA GLU A 142 1.59 18.63 -2.60
C GLU A 142 2.16 19.62 -3.62
N ALA A 143 2.20 20.91 -3.28
CA ALA A 143 2.74 21.95 -4.15
C ALA A 143 4.24 21.79 -4.38
N GLU A 144 5.01 21.47 -3.33
CA GLU A 144 6.44 21.17 -3.45
C GLU A 144 6.72 19.96 -4.36
N GLN A 145 5.93 18.90 -4.21
CA GLN A 145 6.08 17.72 -5.08
C GLN A 145 5.75 18.06 -6.54
N ARG A 146 4.65 18.78 -6.79
CA ARG A 146 4.31 19.22 -8.16
C ARG A 146 5.40 20.09 -8.79
N ALA A 147 6.03 20.99 -8.03
CA ALA A 147 7.13 21.83 -8.52
C ALA A 147 8.41 21.03 -8.82
N THR A 148 8.60 19.89 -8.17
CA THR A 148 9.77 19.03 -8.36
C THR A 148 9.64 18.14 -9.61
N PHE A 149 8.41 17.83 -10.02
CA PHE A 149 8.10 16.93 -11.14
C PHE A 149 7.48 17.63 -12.36
N SER A 150 7.34 18.96 -12.33
CA SER A 150 6.96 19.80 -13.48
C SER A 150 8.16 20.24 -14.30
#